data_AF-W8KLW6-F1
#
_entry.id   AF-W8KLW6-F1
#
_cell.length_a   1.000
_cell.length_b   1.000
_cell.length_c   1.000
_cell.angle_alpha   90.00
_cell.angle_beta   90.00
_cell.angle_gamma   90.00
#
_symmetry.space_group_name_H-M   'P 1'
#
loop_
_entity.id
_entity.type
_entity.pdbx_description
1 polymer ?
#
loop_
_entity_poly.entity_id
_entity_poly.type
_entity_poly.pdbx_seq_one_letter_code
_entity_poly.pdbx_strand_id
1 'polypeptide(L)'
;MIPDTRLIVRRRGLAPLLALGLMVTTTLAGAQDINTLQIISRTASAALSCMNWQPVGTCFWLHCSWTGCRVRTSLKVGHYMPDLVVGAFPQPGQTPWVEIRNTSGAVADTAASGLIQSLSGTTQGGGDAAESRFARHHTTQRFKEADATGHPAGLLGSGVDLGGFSVICPTMANAFEPYFNSGLDAFAWRWSIPETTYPQALIPGQREIGQFPAYTWGAVYPRHGFLNQADDAKTGAVIAQRVGDIVTRSNQPHVYTRLASGGTTSRSGYRVWRPSPLRERNARTGTWQMLTPNADSSCNVFGTSDLTFAHSWGVGRTADADDRSYAWNLWRPYRCCRRRGSYITSITWTAYP
;
A
#
# COMPACT_ATOMS: atom_id res chain seq x y z
N MET A 1 -22.29 87.89 25.53
CA MET A 1 -22.64 87.71 24.10
C MET A 1 -21.36 87.55 23.29
N ILE A 2 -20.88 86.32 23.17
CA ILE A 2 -19.73 85.88 22.35
C ILE A 2 -20.07 84.43 21.93
N PRO A 3 -19.83 84.00 20.68
CA PRO A 3 -20.61 82.94 20.02
C PRO A 3 -20.07 81.52 20.22
N ASP A 4 -20.98 80.55 20.02
CA ASP A 4 -20.78 79.11 19.99
C ASP A 4 -19.79 78.64 18.91
N THR A 5 -18.71 77.98 19.31
CA THR A 5 -17.79 77.25 18.43
C THR A 5 -18.02 75.75 18.59
N ARG A 6 -18.68 75.12 17.61
CA ARG A 6 -18.86 73.65 17.55
C ARG A 6 -17.55 72.98 17.11
N LEU A 7 -16.94 72.20 18.01
CA LEU A 7 -15.81 71.31 17.71
C LEU A 7 -16.30 69.99 17.10
N ILE A 8 -15.84 69.71 15.88
CA ILE A 8 -16.08 68.46 15.14
C ILE A 8 -15.15 67.37 15.70
N VAL A 9 -15.71 66.37 16.37
CA VAL A 9 -14.96 65.18 16.83
C VAL A 9 -14.84 64.18 15.67
N ARG A 10 -13.62 64.02 15.14
CA ARG A 10 -13.25 62.96 14.20
C ARG A 10 -13.29 61.59 14.90
N ARG A 11 -14.24 60.72 14.52
CA ARG A 11 -14.24 59.30 14.89
C ARG A 11 -13.09 58.57 14.19
N ARG A 12 -12.11 58.08 14.94
CA ARG A 12 -11.12 57.11 14.47
C ARG A 12 -11.76 55.72 14.56
N GLY A 13 -11.92 55.05 13.42
CA GLY A 13 -12.41 53.68 13.35
C GLY A 13 -11.39 52.70 13.92
N LEU A 14 -11.83 51.87 14.86
CA LEU A 14 -11.13 50.66 15.31
C LEU A 14 -11.67 49.50 14.48
N ALA A 15 -10.81 48.92 13.64
CA ALA A 15 -11.10 47.66 12.94
C ALA A 15 -10.97 46.49 13.92
N PRO A 16 -11.93 45.55 13.99
CA PRO A 16 -11.76 44.34 14.79
C PRO A 16 -10.89 43.35 14.00
N LEU A 17 -9.72 43.03 14.53
CA LEU A 17 -8.90 41.90 14.10
C LEU A 17 -9.64 40.61 14.45
N LEU A 18 -10.28 39.99 13.47
CA LEU A 18 -10.71 38.58 13.56
C LEU A 18 -9.45 37.70 13.57
N ALA A 19 -9.03 37.27 14.75
CA ALA A 19 -8.08 36.18 14.90
C ALA A 19 -8.80 34.87 14.53
N LEU A 20 -8.59 34.40 13.30
CA LEU A 20 -9.01 33.08 12.86
C LEU A 20 -8.08 32.05 13.51
N GLY A 21 -8.43 31.62 14.73
CA GLY A 21 -7.73 30.54 15.41
C GLY A 21 -7.92 29.23 14.63
N LEU A 22 -6.85 28.72 14.05
CA LEU A 22 -6.80 27.37 13.50
C LEU A 22 -6.93 26.40 14.69
N MET A 23 -8.15 25.95 14.98
CA MET A 23 -8.35 24.81 15.88
C MET A 23 -7.78 23.57 15.20
N VAL A 24 -6.52 23.26 15.52
CA VAL A 24 -5.98 21.92 15.31
C VAL A 24 -6.72 21.02 16.28
N THR A 25 -7.77 20.37 15.80
CA THR A 25 -8.38 19.24 16.51
C THR A 25 -7.31 18.15 16.58
N THR A 26 -6.66 18.01 17.72
CA THR A 26 -5.80 16.86 18.00
C THR A 26 -6.71 15.65 18.12
N THR A 27 -6.99 14.99 17.00
CA THR A 27 -7.48 13.61 17.02
C THR A 27 -6.46 12.80 17.81
N LEU A 28 -6.88 12.19 18.92
CA LEU A 28 -6.06 11.22 19.64
C LEU A 28 -5.57 10.19 18.63
N ALA A 29 -4.27 10.22 18.32
CA ALA A 29 -3.67 9.23 17.46
C ALA A 29 -3.73 7.89 18.20
N GLY A 30 -4.35 6.89 17.59
CA GLY A 30 -4.28 5.50 18.04
C GLY A 30 -2.81 5.06 18.11
N ALA A 31 -2.51 4.09 18.98
CA ALA A 31 -1.14 3.67 19.22
C ALA A 31 -0.43 3.18 17.94
N GLN A 32 -1.18 2.73 16.93
CA GLN A 32 -0.66 2.25 15.65
C GLN A 32 -0.89 3.20 14.48
N ASP A 33 -1.35 4.43 14.75
CA ASP A 33 -1.54 5.46 13.73
C ASP A 33 -0.20 5.86 13.10
N ILE A 34 -0.23 6.04 11.79
CA ILE A 34 0.92 6.50 11.01
C ILE A 34 0.49 7.65 10.09
N ASN A 35 1.32 8.68 10.01
CA ASN A 35 1.12 9.78 9.07
C ASN A 35 2.04 9.66 7.84
N THR A 36 1.77 10.46 6.82
CA THR A 36 2.52 10.47 5.56
C THR A 36 4.02 10.69 5.78
N LEU A 37 4.39 11.58 6.70
CA LEU A 37 5.81 11.87 6.99
C LEU A 37 6.52 10.65 7.60
N GLN A 38 5.85 9.95 8.51
CA GLN A 38 6.34 8.70 9.10
C GLN A 38 6.43 7.58 8.08
N ILE A 39 5.47 7.47 7.15
CA ILE A 39 5.55 6.52 6.02
C ILE A 39 6.81 6.82 5.20
N ILE A 40 7.01 8.07 4.77
CA ILE A 40 8.19 8.46 3.99
C ILE A 40 9.48 8.17 4.76
N SER A 41 9.56 8.53 6.05
CA SER A 41 10.77 8.35 6.85
C SER A 41 11.10 6.87 7.11
N ARG A 42 10.11 6.04 7.45
CA ARG A 42 10.26 4.59 7.63
C ARG A 42 10.58 3.88 6.31
N THR A 43 10.05 4.35 5.20
CA THR A 43 10.41 3.85 3.86
C THR A 43 11.87 4.19 3.51
N ALA A 44 12.28 5.43 3.78
CA ALA A 44 13.62 5.91 3.50
C ALA A 44 14.68 5.17 4.34
N SER A 45 14.38 4.86 5.62
CA SER A 45 15.29 4.12 6.48
C SER A 45 15.55 2.69 6.02
N ALA A 46 14.58 2.05 5.34
CA ALA A 46 14.74 0.73 4.73
C ALA A 46 15.17 0.77 3.25
N ALA A 47 15.35 1.95 2.65
CA ALA A 47 15.58 2.05 1.22
C ALA A 47 16.84 1.30 0.76
N LEU A 48 17.92 1.32 1.55
CA LEU A 48 19.17 0.64 1.20
C LEU A 48 19.02 -0.89 1.14
N SER A 49 18.23 -1.49 2.03
CA SER A 49 18.00 -2.93 2.08
C SER A 49 16.91 -3.37 1.10
N CYS A 50 15.89 -2.55 0.89
CA CYS A 50 14.72 -2.88 0.11
C CYS A 50 14.84 -2.58 -1.39
N MET A 51 15.50 -1.47 -1.76
CA MET A 51 15.55 -1.01 -3.15
C MET A 51 16.35 -1.97 -4.03
N ASN A 52 17.40 -2.62 -3.50
CA ASN A 52 18.25 -3.57 -4.23
C ASN A 52 18.58 -3.08 -5.66
N TRP A 53 19.18 -1.89 -5.73
CA TRP A 53 19.48 -1.22 -6.97
C TRP A 53 20.66 -1.88 -7.69
N GLN A 54 20.52 -2.08 -9.00
CA GLN A 54 21.60 -2.64 -9.82
C GLN A 54 21.52 -2.24 -11.30
N PRO A 55 22.67 -2.12 -11.99
CA PRO A 55 22.71 -2.01 -13.44
C PRO A 55 22.49 -3.39 -14.07
N VAL A 56 21.43 -3.50 -14.89
CA VAL A 56 21.00 -4.81 -15.44
C VAL A 56 21.21 -4.93 -16.94
N GLY A 57 21.47 -3.83 -17.65
CA GLY A 57 21.50 -3.85 -19.10
C GLY A 57 21.75 -2.49 -19.77
N THR A 58 21.64 -2.48 -21.09
CA THR A 58 21.68 -1.27 -21.91
C THR A 58 20.53 -1.29 -22.91
N CYS A 59 19.88 -0.14 -23.09
CA CYS A 59 18.89 0.08 -24.14
C CYS A 59 19.49 0.83 -25.32
N PHE A 60 19.05 0.49 -26.53
CA PHE A 60 19.45 1.10 -27.79
C PHE A 60 18.26 1.84 -28.39
N TRP A 61 18.52 3.06 -28.84
CA TRP A 61 17.53 4.01 -29.31
C TRP A 61 17.97 4.59 -30.65
N LEU A 62 17.04 4.78 -31.57
CA LEU A 62 17.27 5.53 -32.79
C LEU A 62 16.90 6.99 -32.54
N HIS A 63 17.85 7.91 -32.70
CA HIS A 63 17.61 9.34 -32.62
C HIS A 63 17.91 9.98 -33.98
N CYS A 64 16.87 10.47 -34.65
CA CYS A 64 17.00 11.15 -35.93
C CYS A 64 16.89 12.67 -35.76
N SER A 65 17.82 13.39 -36.39
CA SER A 65 17.76 14.83 -36.61
C SER A 65 17.75 15.11 -38.11
N TRP A 66 17.60 16.38 -38.51
CA TRP A 66 17.64 16.80 -39.91
C TRP A 66 18.95 16.44 -40.64
N THR A 67 20.06 16.26 -39.90
CA THR A 67 21.36 15.83 -40.41
C THR A 67 21.57 14.31 -40.46
N GLY A 68 20.59 13.50 -40.08
CA GLY A 68 20.66 12.05 -40.09
C GLY A 68 20.30 11.37 -38.76
N CYS A 69 20.36 10.04 -38.75
CA CYS A 69 20.01 9.21 -37.59
C CYS A 69 21.25 8.63 -36.92
N ARG A 70 21.29 8.67 -35.59
CA ARG A 70 22.35 8.05 -34.78
C ARG A 70 21.75 7.13 -33.71
N VAL A 71 22.41 6.01 -33.46
CA VAL A 71 22.05 5.13 -32.35
C VAL A 71 22.55 5.76 -31.05
N ARG A 72 21.64 5.92 -30.09
CA ARG A 72 21.95 6.35 -28.73
C ARG A 72 21.72 5.20 -27.76
N THR A 73 22.49 5.17 -26.69
CA THR A 73 22.34 4.17 -25.63
C THR A 73 21.90 4.81 -24.32
N SER A 74 21.30 4.01 -23.45
CA SER A 74 21.02 4.39 -22.07
C SER A 74 21.17 3.18 -21.15
N LEU A 75 21.67 3.40 -19.93
CA LEU A 75 21.72 2.36 -18.90
C LEU A 75 20.31 1.85 -18.61
N LYS A 76 20.19 0.52 -18.50
CA LYS A 76 19.02 -0.18 -17.98
C LYS A 76 19.30 -0.51 -16.52
N VAL A 77 18.48 0.03 -15.64
CA VAL A 77 18.58 -0.20 -14.19
C VAL A 77 17.44 -1.08 -13.74
N GLY A 78 17.68 -1.86 -12.69
CA GLY A 78 16.68 -2.65 -11.99
C GLY A 78 16.71 -2.32 -10.50
N HIS A 79 15.57 -2.00 -9.92
CA HIS A 79 15.42 -1.83 -8.47
C HIS A 79 13.95 -1.96 -8.06
N TYR A 80 13.73 -2.20 -6.77
CA TYR A 80 12.41 -2.21 -6.16
C TYR A 80 11.96 -0.78 -5.87
N MET A 81 10.68 -0.51 -6.10
CA MET A 81 10.01 0.75 -5.73
C MET A 81 8.86 0.45 -4.78
N PRO A 82 8.64 1.29 -3.77
CA PRO A 82 7.44 1.19 -2.94
C PRO A 82 6.26 1.70 -3.76
N ASP A 83 5.42 0.79 -4.24
CA ASP A 83 4.27 1.13 -5.09
C ASP A 83 3.06 1.54 -4.25
N LEU A 84 2.76 0.75 -3.21
CA LEU A 84 1.54 0.91 -2.40
C LEU A 84 1.89 0.87 -0.91
N VAL A 85 1.13 1.62 -0.12
CA VAL A 85 0.92 1.36 1.31
C VAL A 85 -0.35 0.54 1.44
N VAL A 86 -0.27 -0.60 2.10
CA VAL A 86 -1.40 -1.52 2.30
C VAL A 86 -1.69 -1.62 3.79
N GLY A 87 -2.90 -1.24 4.19
CA GLY A 87 -3.37 -1.35 5.56
C GLY A 87 -4.15 -2.65 5.81
N ALA A 88 -4.05 -3.19 7.02
CA ALA A 88 -4.98 -4.21 7.53
C ALA A 88 -5.37 -3.86 8.97
N PHE A 89 -6.65 -3.67 9.22
CA PHE A 89 -7.17 -3.04 10.44
C PHE A 89 -8.54 -3.61 10.82
N PRO A 90 -8.96 -3.59 12.10
CA PRO A 90 -10.12 -4.38 12.52
C PRO A 90 -11.46 -3.79 12.09
N GLN A 91 -11.58 -2.46 12.05
CA GLN A 91 -12.86 -1.78 11.87
C GLN A 91 -12.91 -0.99 10.55
N PRO A 92 -14.08 -0.91 9.90
CA PRO A 92 -14.22 -0.14 8.68
C PRO A 92 -13.85 1.33 8.89
N GLY A 93 -13.24 1.94 7.87
CA GLY A 93 -12.83 3.33 7.93
C GLY A 93 -11.68 3.64 8.90
N GLN A 94 -11.15 2.67 9.66
CA GLN A 94 -10.10 2.86 10.67
C GLN A 94 -8.70 2.50 10.14
N THR A 95 -8.39 2.84 8.90
CA THR A 95 -7.03 2.60 8.34
C THR A 95 -5.96 3.30 9.19
N PRO A 96 -4.84 2.66 9.54
CA PRO A 96 -3.79 3.27 10.37
C PRO A 96 -3.19 4.53 9.74
N TRP A 97 -3.33 4.73 8.42
CA TRP A 97 -2.86 5.93 7.74
C TRP A 97 -3.84 7.10 7.92
N VAL A 98 -3.53 8.02 8.84
CA VAL A 98 -4.47 9.05 9.32
C VAL A 98 -5.01 9.98 8.22
N GLU A 99 -4.19 10.39 7.24
CA GLU A 99 -4.65 11.25 6.15
C GLU A 99 -5.61 10.53 5.20
N ILE A 100 -5.39 9.23 4.97
CA ILE A 100 -6.28 8.39 4.14
C ILE A 100 -7.56 8.08 4.90
N ARG A 101 -7.48 7.86 6.22
CA ARG A 101 -8.63 7.68 7.12
C ARG A 101 -9.62 8.82 6.99
N ASN A 102 -9.12 10.05 7.07
CA ASN A 102 -9.92 11.27 7.08
C ASN A 102 -10.45 11.69 5.69
N THR A 103 -10.01 11.03 4.61
CA THR A 103 -10.42 11.38 3.24
C THR A 103 -11.24 10.26 2.61
N SER A 104 -10.61 9.12 2.33
CA SER A 104 -11.24 7.99 1.66
C SER A 104 -11.84 6.97 2.63
N GLY A 105 -11.29 6.86 3.85
CA GLY A 105 -11.80 5.96 4.90
C GLY A 105 -13.24 6.30 5.31
N ALA A 106 -13.53 7.56 5.58
CA ALA A 106 -14.87 8.02 5.97
C ALA A 106 -15.93 7.85 4.87
N VAL A 107 -15.56 8.09 3.61
CA VAL A 107 -16.49 7.89 2.46
C VAL A 107 -16.76 6.40 2.25
N ALA A 108 -15.73 5.57 2.37
CA ALA A 108 -15.90 4.12 2.25
C ALA A 108 -16.75 3.54 3.39
N ASP A 109 -16.55 4.02 4.62
CA ASP A 109 -17.33 3.58 5.79
C ASP A 109 -18.82 3.88 5.65
N THR A 110 -19.17 5.10 5.22
CA THR A 110 -20.56 5.49 5.00
C THR A 110 -21.23 4.71 3.87
N ALA A 111 -20.54 4.54 2.73
CA ALA A 111 -21.05 3.77 1.60
C ALA A 111 -21.22 2.27 1.94
N ALA A 112 -20.24 1.69 2.63
CA ALA A 112 -20.25 0.30 3.03
C ALA A 112 -21.32 0.03 4.09
N SER A 113 -21.47 0.92 5.07
CA SER A 113 -22.49 0.81 6.12
C SER A 113 -23.90 0.82 5.55
N GLY A 114 -24.19 1.71 4.59
CA GLY A 114 -25.49 1.76 3.92
C GLY A 114 -25.80 0.47 3.15
N LEU A 115 -24.83 -0.04 2.38
CA LEU A 115 -24.99 -1.28 1.62
C LEU A 115 -25.18 -2.49 2.54
N ILE A 116 -24.32 -2.65 3.56
CA ILE A 116 -24.38 -3.79 4.48
C ILE A 116 -25.69 -3.76 5.27
N GLN A 117 -26.08 -2.62 5.83
CA GLN A 117 -27.36 -2.48 6.53
C GLN A 117 -28.53 -2.90 5.63
N SER A 118 -28.52 -2.54 4.35
CA SER A 118 -29.58 -2.90 3.41
C SER A 118 -29.63 -4.40 3.07
N LEU A 119 -28.48 -5.10 3.07
CA LEU A 119 -28.38 -6.50 2.66
C LEU A 119 -28.47 -7.48 3.84
N SER A 120 -27.88 -7.15 4.98
CA SER A 120 -27.81 -8.03 6.15
C SER A 120 -28.69 -7.58 7.32
N GLY A 121 -29.26 -6.38 7.27
CA GLY A 121 -30.03 -5.81 8.39
C GLY A 121 -29.18 -5.43 9.61
N THR A 122 -27.85 -5.52 9.51
CA THR A 122 -26.91 -5.25 10.59
C THR A 122 -26.02 -4.07 10.26
N THR A 123 -25.64 -3.31 11.29
CA THR A 123 -24.63 -2.26 11.13
C THR A 123 -23.27 -2.89 10.83
N GLN A 124 -22.43 -2.14 10.14
CA GLN A 124 -21.10 -2.62 9.78
C GLN A 124 -20.21 -2.72 11.03
N GLY A 125 -19.55 -3.86 11.17
CA GLY A 125 -18.59 -4.12 12.23
C GLY A 125 -17.51 -5.09 11.76
N GLY A 126 -16.39 -5.13 12.46
CA GLY A 126 -15.27 -6.03 12.20
C GLY A 126 -14.55 -6.40 13.49
N GLY A 127 -13.43 -7.10 13.37
CA GLY A 127 -12.65 -7.62 14.49
C GLY A 127 -12.79 -9.12 14.70
N ASP A 128 -12.15 -9.62 15.75
CA ASP A 128 -12.01 -11.05 15.99
C ASP A 128 -13.31 -11.67 16.52
N ALA A 129 -13.61 -12.89 16.08
CA ALA A 129 -14.72 -13.65 16.65
C ALA A 129 -14.37 -14.04 18.09
N ALA A 130 -15.16 -13.56 19.06
CA ALA A 130 -15.03 -13.96 20.45
C ALA A 130 -15.81 -15.25 20.70
N GLU A 131 -15.15 -16.42 20.67
CA GLU A 131 -15.74 -17.66 21.17
C GLU A 131 -15.74 -17.69 22.71
N SER A 132 -16.71 -16.99 23.29
CA SER A 132 -16.95 -16.95 24.74
C SER A 132 -17.85 -18.12 25.17
N ARG A 133 -17.29 -19.32 25.31
CA ARG A 133 -17.96 -20.40 26.07
C ARG A 133 -17.17 -20.89 27.29
N PHE A 134 -15.85 -20.73 27.31
CA PHE A 134 -15.01 -21.04 28.48
C PHE A 134 -13.81 -20.10 28.56
N ALA A 135 -13.37 -19.76 29.78
CA ALA A 135 -12.32 -18.78 30.10
C ALA A 135 -10.90 -19.07 29.56
N ARG A 136 -10.74 -20.02 28.63
CA ARG A 136 -9.43 -20.46 28.09
C ARG A 136 -9.42 -20.73 26.58
N HIS A 137 -10.41 -20.26 25.81
CA HIS A 137 -10.35 -20.40 24.35
C HIS A 137 -9.58 -19.27 23.67
N HIS A 138 -8.72 -19.64 22.72
CA HIS A 138 -7.91 -18.73 21.92
C HIS A 138 -8.74 -18.34 20.68
N THR A 139 -8.84 -17.05 20.36
CA THR A 139 -9.51 -16.61 19.14
C THR A 139 -8.63 -16.96 17.94
N THR A 140 -9.08 -17.91 17.12
CA THR A 140 -8.36 -18.32 15.90
C THR A 140 -8.98 -17.69 14.67
N GLN A 141 -10.28 -17.44 14.65
CA GLN A 141 -10.94 -16.75 13.55
C GLN A 141 -10.85 -15.23 13.75
N ARG A 142 -10.12 -14.58 12.85
CA ARG A 142 -9.89 -13.14 12.86
C ARG A 142 -10.46 -12.52 11.58
N PHE A 143 -10.91 -11.27 11.68
CA PHE A 143 -11.34 -10.48 10.53
C PHE A 143 -10.58 -9.15 10.51
N LYS A 144 -10.10 -8.76 9.33
CA LYS A 144 -9.57 -7.43 9.09
C LYS A 144 -10.17 -6.82 7.83
N GLU A 145 -10.49 -5.54 7.94
CA GLU A 145 -10.61 -4.64 6.82
C GLU A 145 -9.23 -4.34 6.23
N ALA A 146 -9.22 -3.86 5.00
CA ALA A 146 -7.98 -3.55 4.32
C ALA A 146 -8.16 -2.47 3.27
N ASP A 147 -7.07 -1.75 3.02
CA ASP A 147 -6.97 -0.79 1.93
C ASP A 147 -5.62 -0.91 1.23
N ALA A 148 -5.54 -0.38 0.03
CA ALA A 148 -4.28 -0.15 -0.65
C ALA A 148 -4.30 1.22 -1.31
N THR A 149 -3.32 2.03 -0.98
CA THR A 149 -3.19 3.41 -1.48
C THR A 149 -1.80 3.62 -2.06
N GLY A 150 -1.72 4.35 -3.17
CA GLY A 150 -0.45 4.65 -3.82
C GLY A 150 0.54 5.35 -2.91
N HIS A 151 1.77 4.85 -2.89
CA HIS A 151 2.78 5.29 -1.94
C HIS A 151 3.24 6.76 -2.19
N PRO A 152 3.42 7.59 -1.15
CA PRO A 152 3.79 9.00 -1.32
C PRO A 152 5.17 9.21 -1.96
N ALA A 153 6.09 8.26 -1.81
CA ALA A 153 7.39 8.30 -2.51
C ALA A 153 7.27 8.25 -4.04
N GLY A 154 6.11 7.91 -4.60
CA GLY A 154 5.84 8.08 -6.03
C GLY A 154 6.01 9.52 -6.51
N LEU A 155 5.83 10.51 -5.63
CA LEU A 155 6.10 11.93 -5.90
C LEU A 155 7.59 12.24 -6.07
N LEU A 156 8.46 11.42 -5.47
CA LEU A 156 9.92 11.58 -5.49
C LEU A 156 10.57 10.87 -6.69
N GLY A 157 9.83 9.96 -7.34
CA GLY A 157 10.37 8.90 -8.22
C GLY A 157 10.68 9.28 -9.67
N SER A 158 10.69 10.56 -10.05
CA SER A 158 11.07 10.96 -11.40
C SER A 158 11.86 12.25 -11.40
N GLY A 159 13.19 12.17 -11.46
CA GLY A 159 14.04 13.35 -11.62
C GLY A 159 15.43 13.29 -11.01
N VAL A 160 15.75 12.27 -10.20
CA VAL A 160 17.11 12.11 -9.66
C VAL A 160 18.05 11.64 -10.77
N ASP A 161 18.78 12.60 -11.34
CA ASP A 161 19.75 12.42 -12.42
C ASP A 161 21.15 12.63 -11.82
N LEU A 162 21.93 11.56 -11.66
CA LEU A 162 23.31 11.65 -11.17
C LEU A 162 24.22 11.71 -12.39
N GLY A 163 24.67 12.93 -12.75
CA GLY A 163 25.59 13.14 -13.86
C GLY A 163 25.03 12.76 -15.24
N GLY A 164 23.70 12.91 -15.45
CA GLY A 164 23.03 12.59 -16.72
C GLY A 164 22.62 11.11 -16.88
N PHE A 165 22.86 10.30 -15.84
CA PHE A 165 22.33 8.96 -15.68
C PHE A 165 21.13 8.99 -14.75
N SER A 166 19.99 8.55 -15.28
CA SER A 166 18.84 8.30 -14.42
C SER A 166 19.03 6.99 -13.68
N VAL A 167 18.86 7.06 -12.37
CA VAL A 167 19.13 5.96 -11.45
C VAL A 167 17.82 5.32 -10.99
N ILE A 168 16.67 6.00 -11.11
CA ILE A 168 15.40 5.54 -10.51
C ILE A 168 14.30 5.44 -11.57
N CYS A 169 13.63 4.30 -11.58
CA CYS A 169 12.48 3.97 -12.40
C CYS A 169 11.20 4.61 -11.83
N PRO A 170 10.36 5.19 -12.70
CA PRO A 170 9.05 5.66 -12.25
C PRO A 170 8.16 4.45 -11.89
N THR A 171 7.48 4.55 -10.75
CA THR A 171 6.46 3.59 -10.30
C THR A 171 5.25 3.61 -11.24
N MET A 172 4.47 2.51 -11.26
CA MET A 172 3.16 2.49 -11.90
C MET A 172 2.03 3.00 -11.02
N ALA A 173 2.22 3.08 -9.70
CA ALA A 173 1.23 3.62 -8.78
C ALA A 173 1.26 5.15 -8.80
N ASN A 174 0.09 5.78 -8.76
CA ASN A 174 0.00 7.22 -8.51
C ASN A 174 -0.09 7.48 -7.01
N ALA A 175 0.69 8.41 -6.49
CA ALA A 175 0.72 8.72 -5.07
C ALA A 175 -0.68 9.14 -4.57
N PHE A 176 -1.07 8.63 -3.39
CA PHE A 176 -2.36 8.87 -2.73
C PHE A 176 -3.61 8.39 -3.48
N GLU A 177 -3.46 7.71 -4.62
CA GLU A 177 -4.60 7.12 -5.32
C GLU A 177 -5.06 5.84 -4.60
N PRO A 178 -6.36 5.69 -4.28
CA PRO A 178 -6.87 4.46 -3.69
C PRO A 178 -6.97 3.36 -4.77
N TYR A 179 -6.26 2.26 -4.54
CA TYR A 179 -6.30 1.05 -5.38
C TYR A 179 -7.30 0.02 -4.88
N PHE A 180 -7.51 -0.04 -3.56
CA PHE A 180 -8.46 -0.95 -2.95
C PHE A 180 -8.98 -0.38 -1.63
N ASN A 181 -10.26 -0.64 -1.34
CA ASN A 181 -10.85 -0.39 -0.03
C ASN A 181 -11.92 -1.47 0.22
N SER A 182 -11.74 -2.26 1.28
CA SER A 182 -12.61 -3.39 1.59
C SER A 182 -14.06 -3.00 1.92
N GLY A 183 -14.30 -1.76 2.36
CA GLY A 183 -15.65 -1.24 2.58
C GLY A 183 -16.40 -1.08 1.26
N LEU A 184 -15.76 -0.50 0.24
CA LEU A 184 -16.37 -0.36 -1.09
C LEU A 184 -16.54 -1.72 -1.79
N ASP A 185 -15.73 -2.70 -1.41
CA ASP A 185 -15.77 -4.08 -1.88
C ASP A 185 -16.50 -5.03 -0.89
N ALA A 186 -17.40 -4.49 -0.06
CA ALA A 186 -17.99 -5.21 1.08
C ALA A 186 -18.57 -6.59 0.72
N PHE A 187 -19.18 -6.75 -0.46
CA PHE A 187 -19.77 -8.02 -0.86
C PHE A 187 -18.73 -9.13 -1.04
N ALA A 188 -17.73 -8.92 -1.90
CA ALA A 188 -16.67 -9.89 -2.13
C ALA A 188 -15.77 -10.03 -0.89
N TRP A 189 -15.50 -8.93 -0.19
CA TRP A 189 -14.60 -8.93 0.97
C TRP A 189 -15.17 -9.61 2.21
N ARG A 190 -16.47 -9.52 2.47
CA ARG A 190 -17.10 -10.16 3.64
C ARG A 190 -17.68 -11.53 3.34
N TRP A 191 -18.35 -11.68 2.20
CA TRP A 191 -19.03 -12.93 1.88
C TRP A 191 -18.15 -13.88 1.07
N SER A 192 -17.02 -13.41 0.55
CA SER A 192 -16.09 -14.22 -0.25
C SER A 192 -16.75 -14.75 -1.53
N ILE A 193 -17.82 -14.12 -2.00
CA ILE A 193 -18.52 -14.50 -3.24
C ILE A 193 -18.06 -13.53 -4.35
N PRO A 194 -17.61 -14.01 -5.51
CA PRO A 194 -17.57 -15.41 -5.96
C PRO A 194 -16.25 -16.14 -5.63
N GLU A 195 -15.35 -15.55 -4.83
CA GLU A 195 -14.03 -16.08 -4.54
C GLU A 195 -14.02 -17.53 -4.01
N THR A 196 -15.04 -17.95 -3.27
CA THR A 196 -15.21 -19.32 -2.76
C THR A 196 -15.33 -20.38 -3.85
N THR A 197 -15.68 -19.98 -5.08
CA THR A 197 -15.83 -20.90 -6.22
C THR A 197 -14.50 -21.18 -6.92
N TYR A 198 -13.43 -20.44 -6.61
CA TYR A 198 -12.12 -20.71 -7.19
C TYR A 198 -11.56 -22.05 -6.67
N PRO A 199 -10.95 -22.88 -7.55
CA PRO A 199 -10.33 -24.14 -7.13
C PRO A 199 -9.31 -23.97 -5.99
N GLN A 200 -8.62 -22.83 -5.96
CA GLN A 200 -7.64 -22.49 -4.93
C GLN A 200 -8.26 -22.24 -3.55
N ALA A 201 -9.55 -21.90 -3.48
CA ALA A 201 -10.29 -21.77 -2.22
C ALA A 201 -10.82 -23.13 -1.71
N LEU A 202 -11.01 -24.10 -2.62
CA LEU A 202 -11.61 -25.40 -2.31
C LEU A 202 -10.59 -26.49 -2.02
N ILE A 203 -9.37 -26.36 -2.53
CA ILE A 203 -8.30 -27.36 -2.39
C ILE A 203 -7.26 -26.82 -1.39
N PRO A 204 -7.17 -27.38 -0.17
CA PRO A 204 -6.17 -26.98 0.81
C PRO A 204 -4.75 -27.07 0.27
N GLY A 205 -3.88 -26.14 0.67
CA GLY A 205 -2.50 -26.12 0.22
C GLY A 205 -2.26 -25.40 -1.11
N GLN A 206 -3.32 -25.03 -1.83
CA GLN A 206 -3.22 -24.17 -3.01
C GLN A 206 -2.99 -22.71 -2.58
N ARG A 207 -2.05 -22.02 -3.25
CA ARG A 207 -1.79 -20.58 -3.04
C ARG A 207 -1.64 -20.20 -1.55
N GLU A 208 -0.69 -20.83 -0.86
CA GLU A 208 -0.46 -20.64 0.57
C GLU A 208 0.65 -19.63 0.88
N ILE A 209 0.44 -18.82 1.92
CA ILE A 209 1.49 -17.98 2.50
C ILE A 209 2.24 -18.82 3.53
N GLY A 210 3.24 -19.53 3.03
CA GLY A 210 3.99 -20.54 3.77
C GLY A 210 4.00 -21.87 3.01
N GLN A 211 4.36 -22.94 3.68
CA GLN A 211 4.40 -24.30 3.16
C GLN A 211 3.39 -25.20 3.88
N PHE A 212 2.21 -25.37 3.29
CA PHE A 212 1.22 -26.34 3.75
C PHE A 212 1.69 -27.80 3.54
N PRO A 213 1.35 -28.75 4.45
CA PRO A 213 0.66 -28.55 5.73
C PRO A 213 1.59 -28.23 6.90
N ALA A 214 2.92 -28.26 6.68
CA ALA A 214 3.91 -28.17 7.76
C ALA A 214 3.90 -26.81 8.48
N TYR A 215 3.83 -25.73 7.71
CA TYR A 215 3.92 -24.36 8.21
C TYR A 215 3.20 -23.40 7.26
N THR A 216 1.96 -23.02 7.54
CA THR A 216 1.26 -21.98 6.76
C THR A 216 0.76 -20.87 7.67
N TRP A 217 0.86 -19.63 7.19
CA TRP A 217 0.22 -18.48 7.82
C TRP A 217 -1.26 -18.41 7.41
N GLY A 218 -1.59 -18.93 6.24
CA GLY A 218 -2.94 -18.91 5.68
C GLY A 218 -2.96 -18.97 4.15
N ALA A 219 -4.10 -19.38 3.61
CA ALA A 219 -4.35 -19.40 2.17
C ALA A 219 -4.63 -18.00 1.62
N VAL A 220 -4.17 -17.71 0.41
CA VAL A 220 -4.52 -16.47 -0.31
C VAL A 220 -6.00 -16.49 -0.70
N TYR A 221 -6.54 -17.64 -1.12
CA TYR A 221 -7.94 -17.78 -1.55
C TYR A 221 -8.79 -18.44 -0.45
N PRO A 222 -10.07 -18.05 -0.31
CA PRO A 222 -10.72 -16.93 -0.99
C PRO A 222 -10.16 -15.57 -0.49
N ARG A 223 -10.09 -14.57 -1.36
CA ARG A 223 -9.49 -13.27 -1.03
C ARG A 223 -10.49 -12.36 -0.31
N HIS A 224 -10.76 -12.73 0.94
CA HIS A 224 -11.67 -12.03 1.86
C HIS A 224 -10.96 -11.56 3.13
N GLY A 225 -11.66 -10.86 4.01
CA GLY A 225 -11.13 -10.33 5.27
C GLY A 225 -10.94 -11.35 6.40
N PHE A 226 -11.49 -12.56 6.27
CA PHE A 226 -11.44 -13.59 7.34
C PHE A 226 -10.21 -14.49 7.22
N LEU A 227 -9.66 -14.89 8.36
CA LEU A 227 -8.60 -15.90 8.39
C LEU A 227 -8.61 -16.66 9.73
N ASN A 228 -8.40 -17.97 9.65
CA ASN A 228 -8.14 -18.79 10.83
C ASN A 228 -6.64 -18.79 11.13
N GLN A 229 -6.19 -17.88 11.99
CA GLN A 229 -4.80 -17.72 12.40
C GLN A 229 -4.74 -17.17 13.85
N ALA A 230 -3.96 -17.84 14.70
CA ALA A 230 -3.80 -17.43 16.10
C ALA A 230 -3.00 -16.13 16.23
N ASP A 231 -2.00 -15.94 15.37
CA ASP A 231 -1.10 -14.77 15.37
C ASP A 231 -1.71 -13.60 14.58
N ASP A 232 -1.96 -12.49 15.27
CA ASP A 232 -2.62 -11.32 14.67
C ASP A 232 -1.75 -10.62 13.61
N ALA A 233 -0.44 -10.60 13.79
CA ALA A 233 0.49 -10.00 12.83
C ALA A 233 0.55 -10.83 11.54
N LYS A 234 0.58 -12.16 11.66
CA LYS A 234 0.48 -13.06 10.50
C LYS A 234 -0.85 -12.89 9.77
N THR A 235 -1.94 -12.68 10.52
CA THR A 235 -3.26 -12.39 9.95
C THR A 235 -3.22 -11.12 9.12
N GLY A 236 -2.72 -10.03 9.70
CA GLY A 236 -2.55 -8.77 8.98
C GLY A 236 -1.72 -8.92 7.70
N ALA A 237 -0.60 -9.64 7.76
CA ALA A 237 0.26 -9.89 6.61
C ALA A 237 -0.44 -10.69 5.49
N VAL A 238 -1.21 -11.73 5.86
CA VAL A 238 -2.01 -12.50 4.89
C VAL A 238 -3.06 -11.63 4.21
N ILE A 239 -3.75 -10.78 4.98
CA ILE A 239 -4.74 -9.85 4.44
C ILE A 239 -4.11 -8.83 3.50
N ALA A 240 -2.96 -8.25 3.86
CA ALA A 240 -2.21 -7.35 2.98
C ALA A 240 -1.77 -8.05 1.68
N GLN A 241 -1.33 -9.32 1.76
CA GLN A 241 -0.99 -10.12 0.58
C GLN A 241 -2.19 -10.34 -0.33
N ARG A 242 -3.38 -10.61 0.22
CA ARG A 242 -4.62 -10.77 -0.55
C ARG A 242 -4.97 -9.49 -1.32
N VAL A 243 -4.89 -8.33 -0.68
CA VAL A 243 -5.11 -7.04 -1.35
C VAL A 243 -4.08 -6.81 -2.46
N GLY A 244 -2.79 -7.05 -2.18
CA GLY A 244 -1.73 -6.98 -3.19
C GLY A 244 -1.97 -7.94 -4.37
N ASP A 245 -2.52 -9.12 -4.11
CA ASP A 245 -2.90 -10.10 -5.12
C ASP A 245 -4.02 -9.60 -6.05
N ILE A 246 -5.06 -8.96 -5.46
CA ILE A 246 -6.20 -8.37 -6.17
C ILE A 246 -5.71 -7.23 -7.07
N VAL A 247 -5.07 -6.21 -6.49
CA VAL A 247 -4.78 -4.95 -7.19
C VAL A 247 -3.78 -5.11 -8.32
N THR A 248 -2.88 -6.10 -8.25
CA THR A 248 -1.87 -6.33 -9.29
C THR A 248 -2.35 -7.21 -10.45
N ARG A 249 -3.56 -7.77 -10.36
CA ARG A 249 -4.17 -8.59 -11.43
C ARG A 249 -5.26 -7.83 -12.18
N SER A 250 -5.67 -8.36 -13.31
CA SER A 250 -6.80 -7.85 -14.10
C SER A 250 -8.02 -8.74 -13.92
N ASN A 251 -9.22 -8.17 -14.06
CA ASN A 251 -10.49 -8.91 -14.07
C ASN A 251 -10.71 -9.77 -12.81
N GLN A 252 -10.31 -9.28 -11.66
CA GLN A 252 -10.64 -9.89 -10.37
C GLN A 252 -12.09 -9.51 -9.98
N PRO A 253 -12.85 -10.40 -9.33
CA PRO A 253 -14.25 -10.16 -8.99
C PRO A 253 -14.37 -9.30 -7.72
N HIS A 254 -13.72 -8.14 -7.73
CA HIS A 254 -13.63 -7.18 -6.65
C HIS A 254 -13.84 -5.76 -7.20
N VAL A 255 -14.21 -4.81 -6.34
CA VAL A 255 -14.20 -3.36 -6.65
C VAL A 255 -12.81 -2.80 -6.33
N TYR A 256 -12.02 -2.54 -7.38
CA TYR A 256 -10.64 -2.07 -7.23
C TYR A 256 -10.17 -1.29 -8.47
N THR A 257 -9.16 -0.45 -8.26
CA THR A 257 -8.36 0.12 -9.35
C THR A 257 -7.15 -0.77 -9.58
N ARG A 258 -6.91 -1.17 -10.83
CA ARG A 258 -5.80 -2.05 -11.16
C ARG A 258 -4.46 -1.31 -11.14
N LEU A 259 -3.51 -1.81 -10.35
CA LEU A 259 -2.11 -1.47 -10.48
C LEU A 259 -1.51 -2.22 -11.68
N ALA A 260 -1.17 -1.47 -12.73
CA ALA A 260 -0.64 -2.00 -13.97
C ALA A 260 0.56 -2.92 -13.73
N SER A 261 0.43 -4.18 -14.14
CA SER A 261 1.43 -5.23 -13.96
C SER A 261 1.64 -5.99 -15.25
N GLY A 262 2.88 -6.40 -15.50
CA GLY A 262 3.31 -7.06 -16.73
C GLY A 262 3.50 -6.11 -17.93
N GLY A 263 4.28 -6.59 -18.89
CA GLY A 263 4.56 -5.89 -20.14
C GLY A 263 5.50 -4.70 -20.00
N THR A 264 5.47 -3.81 -21.00
CA THR A 264 6.36 -2.65 -21.10
C THR A 264 5.54 -1.40 -21.42
N THR A 265 5.98 -0.25 -20.90
CA THR A 265 5.32 1.04 -21.14
C THR A 265 6.33 2.16 -21.26
N SER A 266 5.86 3.33 -21.70
CA SER A 266 6.59 4.58 -21.53
C SER A 266 5.92 5.44 -20.46
N ARG A 267 6.70 5.96 -19.51
CA ARG A 267 6.23 6.84 -18.42
C ARG A 267 7.34 7.80 -18.01
N SER A 268 7.01 9.08 -17.82
CA SER A 268 7.94 10.14 -17.36
C SER A 268 9.28 10.20 -18.11
N GLY A 269 9.27 9.95 -19.43
CA GLY A 269 10.51 9.93 -20.24
C GLY A 269 11.34 8.64 -20.14
N TYR A 270 10.78 7.56 -19.58
CA TYR A 270 11.40 6.25 -19.48
C TYR A 270 10.66 5.21 -20.30
N ARG A 271 11.36 4.16 -20.74
CA ARG A 271 10.75 2.86 -21.05
C ARG A 271 10.88 1.99 -19.82
N VAL A 272 9.76 1.44 -19.37
CA VAL A 272 9.61 0.74 -18.09
C VAL A 272 9.08 -0.66 -18.35
N TRP A 273 9.78 -1.67 -17.85
CA TRP A 273 9.29 -3.03 -17.76
C TRP A 273 8.61 -3.20 -16.41
N ARG A 274 7.30 -3.43 -16.44
CA ARG A 274 6.50 -3.55 -15.24
C ARG A 274 6.76 -4.90 -14.56
N PRO A 275 6.72 -4.97 -13.23
CA PRO A 275 6.76 -6.23 -12.51
C PRO A 275 5.55 -7.08 -12.89
N SER A 276 5.71 -8.41 -12.80
CA SER A 276 4.58 -9.33 -12.95
C SER A 276 3.58 -9.18 -11.79
N PRO A 277 2.36 -9.71 -11.91
CA PRO A 277 1.40 -9.69 -10.81
C PRO A 277 2.00 -10.31 -9.53
N LEU A 278 1.64 -9.75 -8.38
CA LEU A 278 2.19 -10.16 -7.08
C LEU A 278 1.86 -11.62 -6.81
N ARG A 279 2.85 -12.39 -6.37
CA ARG A 279 2.69 -13.79 -5.97
C ARG A 279 3.36 -14.03 -4.64
N GLU A 280 2.62 -14.65 -3.73
CA GLU A 280 3.09 -15.05 -2.41
C GLU A 280 4.40 -15.84 -2.50
N ARG A 281 5.29 -15.66 -1.52
CA ARG A 281 6.60 -16.30 -1.43
C ARG A 281 7.57 -16.03 -2.60
N ASN A 282 7.22 -15.17 -3.55
CA ASN A 282 8.05 -14.88 -4.71
C ASN A 282 8.52 -13.42 -4.72
N ALA A 283 9.74 -13.20 -4.21
CA ALA A 283 10.36 -11.88 -4.13
C ALA A 283 10.46 -11.18 -5.50
N ARG A 284 10.56 -11.93 -6.61
CA ARG A 284 10.63 -11.38 -7.98
C ARG A 284 9.36 -10.66 -8.43
N THR A 285 8.27 -10.79 -7.67
CA THR A 285 6.99 -10.13 -7.95
C THR A 285 6.71 -8.97 -6.99
N GLY A 286 7.27 -9.06 -5.78
CA GLY A 286 7.25 -8.01 -4.78
C GLY A 286 7.69 -8.52 -3.41
N THR A 287 8.03 -7.58 -2.53
CA THR A 287 8.42 -7.79 -1.14
C THR A 287 7.70 -6.80 -0.24
N TRP A 288 7.67 -7.09 1.05
CA TRP A 288 6.93 -6.32 2.04
C TRP A 288 7.87 -5.75 3.09
N GLN A 289 7.55 -4.54 3.53
CA GLN A 289 8.17 -3.89 4.69
C GLN A 289 7.07 -3.47 5.64
N MET A 290 7.11 -3.90 6.89
CA MET A 290 6.17 -3.40 7.88
C MET A 290 6.48 -1.94 8.21
N LEU A 291 5.44 -1.12 8.24
CA LEU A 291 5.50 0.27 8.65
C LEU A 291 5.07 0.41 10.10
N THR A 292 3.92 -0.14 10.47
CA THR A 292 3.34 -0.12 11.82
C THR A 292 2.87 -1.54 12.16
N PRO A 293 3.00 -2.02 13.42
CA PRO A 293 3.35 -1.27 14.63
C PRO A 293 4.81 -0.84 14.72
N ASN A 294 5.72 -1.73 14.33
CA ASN A 294 7.16 -1.49 14.37
C ASN A 294 7.73 -1.51 12.95
N ALA A 295 8.46 -0.48 12.57
CA ALA A 295 8.99 -0.39 11.21
C ALA A 295 10.09 -1.44 10.97
N ASP A 296 9.92 -2.29 9.96
CA ASP A 296 10.99 -3.17 9.51
C ASP A 296 12.06 -2.34 8.77
N SER A 297 13.33 -2.66 9.02
CA SER A 297 14.50 -2.10 8.32
C SER A 297 14.91 -2.92 7.09
N SER A 298 14.17 -3.99 6.76
CA SER A 298 14.42 -4.87 5.62
C SER A 298 13.12 -5.32 4.97
N CYS A 299 13.21 -5.79 3.73
CA CYS A 299 12.06 -6.25 2.95
C CYS A 299 12.12 -7.74 2.68
N ASN A 300 11.02 -8.44 2.95
CA ASN A 300 10.93 -9.89 2.78
C ASN A 300 9.58 -10.29 2.19
N VAL A 301 9.48 -11.52 1.71
CA VAL A 301 8.18 -12.13 1.40
C VAL A 301 7.55 -12.68 2.67
N PHE A 302 6.22 -12.67 2.73
CA PHE A 302 5.50 -13.35 3.80
C PHE A 302 5.57 -14.88 3.67
N GLY A 303 5.37 -15.58 4.79
CA GLY A 303 5.35 -17.04 4.85
C GLY A 303 6.72 -17.69 5.08
N THR A 304 7.72 -16.94 5.56
CA THR A 304 9.00 -17.51 5.99
C THR A 304 8.82 -18.40 7.22
N SER A 305 9.34 -19.63 7.19
CA SER A 305 9.26 -20.56 8.32
C SER A 305 9.96 -20.00 9.55
N ASP A 306 9.25 -19.96 10.67
CA ASP A 306 9.79 -19.63 12.00
C ASP A 306 9.87 -20.87 12.92
N LEU A 307 9.60 -22.09 12.41
CA LEU A 307 9.54 -23.32 13.20
C LEU A 307 10.84 -23.67 13.95
N THR A 308 11.99 -23.27 13.40
CA THR A 308 13.31 -23.52 14.00
C THR A 308 13.83 -22.33 14.80
N PHE A 309 13.06 -21.25 14.89
CA PHE A 309 13.44 -20.04 15.61
C PHE A 309 12.85 -20.06 17.02
N ALA A 310 13.52 -19.39 17.96
CA ALA A 310 13.06 -19.31 19.35
C ALA A 310 11.72 -18.56 19.50
N HIS A 311 11.34 -17.76 18.50
CA HIS A 311 10.17 -16.88 18.54
C HIS A 311 9.41 -16.89 17.20
N SER A 312 8.07 -16.79 17.26
CA SER A 312 7.22 -16.58 16.08
C SER A 312 7.60 -15.28 15.37
N TRP A 313 7.42 -15.23 14.05
CA TRP A 313 7.58 -14.04 13.22
C TRP A 313 6.81 -12.82 13.76
N GLY A 314 5.65 -13.06 14.38
CA GLY A 314 4.81 -12.02 14.98
C GLY A 314 5.39 -11.37 16.24
N VAL A 315 6.40 -11.97 16.90
CA VAL A 315 6.99 -11.39 18.10
C VAL A 315 7.69 -10.07 17.77
N GLY A 316 7.34 -9.01 18.50
CA GLY A 316 7.78 -7.63 18.21
C GLY A 316 7.11 -7.00 16.98
N ARG A 317 6.14 -7.70 16.37
CA ARG A 317 5.35 -7.22 15.23
C ARG A 317 3.86 -7.11 15.54
N THR A 318 3.40 -7.64 16.66
CA THR A 318 2.00 -7.56 17.07
C THR A 318 1.62 -6.14 17.49
N ALA A 319 0.52 -5.63 16.93
CA ALA A 319 -0.09 -4.36 17.32
C ALA A 319 -0.75 -4.48 18.70
N ASP A 320 -1.03 -3.33 19.32
CA ASP A 320 -1.78 -3.30 20.59
C ASP A 320 -3.14 -4.00 20.46
N ALA A 321 -3.55 -4.67 21.53
CA ALA A 321 -4.75 -5.52 21.54
C ALA A 321 -6.03 -4.76 21.20
N ASP A 322 -6.09 -3.45 21.44
CA ASP A 322 -7.27 -2.62 21.18
C ASP A 322 -7.30 -2.08 19.74
N ASP A 323 -6.13 -1.88 19.11
CA ASP A 323 -6.01 -1.28 17.78
C ASP A 323 -5.87 -2.36 16.69
N ARG A 324 -4.97 -3.34 16.87
CA ARG A 324 -4.72 -4.45 15.93
C ARG A 324 -4.57 -4.01 14.46
N SER A 325 -4.12 -2.78 14.24
CA SER A 325 -3.91 -2.18 12.92
C SER A 325 -2.46 -2.32 12.48
N TYR A 326 -2.30 -2.56 11.19
CA TYR A 326 -1.00 -2.76 10.55
C TYR A 326 -0.96 -2.06 9.21
N ALA A 327 0.24 -1.67 8.80
CA ALA A 327 0.48 -1.11 7.48
C ALA A 327 1.81 -1.64 6.94
N TRP A 328 1.86 -1.90 5.64
CA TRP A 328 3.07 -2.35 4.96
C TRP A 328 3.29 -1.56 3.67
N ASN A 329 4.56 -1.37 3.32
CA ASN A 329 4.92 -1.04 1.95
C ASN A 329 4.96 -2.30 1.08
N LEU A 330 4.35 -2.22 -0.09
CA LEU A 330 4.55 -3.18 -1.17
C LEU A 330 5.66 -2.67 -2.10
N TRP A 331 6.84 -3.28 -1.98
CA TRP A 331 7.99 -3.00 -2.83
C TRP A 331 7.94 -3.90 -4.07
N ARG A 332 7.98 -3.32 -5.28
CA ARG A 332 7.87 -4.07 -6.54
C ARG A 332 9.07 -3.83 -7.45
N PRO A 333 9.58 -4.86 -8.14
CA PRO A 333 10.79 -4.74 -8.93
C PRO A 333 10.52 -4.17 -10.32
N TYR A 334 11.05 -2.99 -10.58
CA TYR A 334 11.00 -2.34 -11.88
C TYR A 334 12.31 -2.47 -12.61
N ARG A 335 12.23 -2.49 -13.94
CA ARG A 335 13.39 -2.18 -14.79
C ARG A 335 13.04 -1.01 -15.68
N CYS A 336 14.00 -0.14 -15.96
CA CYS A 336 13.75 0.98 -16.84
C CYS A 336 15.01 1.47 -17.55
N CYS A 337 14.79 2.22 -18.63
CA CYS A 337 15.79 2.94 -19.39
C CYS A 337 15.28 4.34 -19.69
N ARG A 338 16.12 5.37 -19.53
CA ARG A 338 15.81 6.73 -19.96
C ARG A 338 15.65 6.75 -21.48
N ARG A 339 14.53 7.30 -21.97
CA ARG A 339 14.25 7.40 -23.40
C ARG A 339 15.23 8.36 -24.06
N ARG A 340 15.93 7.89 -25.09
CA ARG A 340 16.90 8.68 -25.89
C ARG A 340 16.54 8.74 -27.38
N GLY A 341 15.33 8.32 -27.76
CA GLY A 341 14.83 8.25 -29.14
C GLY A 341 13.72 7.20 -29.29
N SER A 342 13.55 6.67 -30.50
CA SER A 342 12.69 5.50 -30.77
C SER A 342 13.36 4.22 -30.29
N TYR A 343 12.64 3.36 -29.58
CA TYR A 343 13.21 2.13 -29.02
C TYR A 343 13.54 1.13 -30.12
N ILE A 344 14.75 0.57 -30.09
CA ILE A 344 15.17 -0.50 -30.99
C ILE A 344 15.14 -1.83 -30.23
N THR A 345 16.00 -1.96 -29.22
CA THR A 345 16.18 -3.18 -28.44
C THR A 345 16.85 -2.89 -27.09
N SER A 346 16.97 -3.91 -26.24
CA SER A 346 17.78 -3.84 -25.03
C SER A 346 18.53 -5.15 -24.81
N ILE A 347 19.77 -5.04 -24.35
CA ILE A 347 20.58 -6.17 -23.88
C ILE A 347 20.53 -6.16 -22.35
N THR A 348 20.28 -7.32 -21.75
CA THR A 348 20.29 -7.52 -20.30
C THR A 348 21.40 -8.53 -19.97
N TRP A 349 22.43 -8.08 -19.24
CA TRP A 349 23.57 -8.92 -18.86
C TRP A 349 23.42 -9.50 -17.44
N THR A 350 22.60 -8.87 -16.58
CA THR A 350 22.28 -9.39 -15.25
C THR A 350 20.82 -9.81 -15.21
N ALA A 351 20.55 -11.04 -14.76
CA ALA A 351 19.20 -11.49 -14.51
C ALA A 351 18.56 -10.63 -13.39
N TYR A 352 17.45 -9.98 -13.73
CA TYR A 352 16.67 -9.15 -12.82
C TYR A 352 15.23 -9.09 -13.32
N PRO A 353 14.19 -9.12 -12.46
CA PRO A 353 14.24 -9.37 -11.02
C PRO A 353 14.24 -10.84 -10.62
#